data_AF-A0A1M7YFU2-F1
#
_entry.id   AF-A0A1M7YFU2-F1
#
_cell.length_a   1.000
_cell.length_b   1.000
_cell.length_c   1.000
_cell.angle_alpha   90.00
_cell.angle_beta   90.00
_cell.angle_gamma   90.00
#
_symmetry.space_group_name_H-M   'P 1'
#
loop_
_entity.id
_entity.type
_entity.pdbx_description
1 polymer ?
#
loop_
_entity_poly.entity_id
_entity_poly.type
_entity_poly.pdbx_seq_one_letter_code
_entity_poly.pdbx_strand_id
1 'polypeptide(L)'
;MKDAQNNIIVRESFSMAYMGGEIWFCQLDALYDRKELVMEKFQKDMDSIKRPSATGLIGINLNQTAVDKEMATEIADRLIEFQKLRRVVFVGVDRKIKKVIKEQFNHSGKGISFAFNFIDDFEKAKMWLCGN
;
A
#
# COMPACT_ATOMS: atom_id res chain seq x y z
N MET A 1 17.32 20.42 -16.37
CA MET A 1 16.19 19.88 -15.58
C MET A 1 16.69 19.17 -14.33
N LYS A 2 17.53 19.80 -13.50
CA LYS A 2 18.07 19.20 -12.26
C LYS A 2 17.46 19.81 -10.98
N ASP A 3 16.65 20.87 -11.13
CA ASP A 3 16.25 21.71 -10.00
C ASP A 3 14.91 21.28 -9.36
N ALA A 4 14.18 20.34 -9.96
CA ALA A 4 12.93 19.82 -9.40
C ALA A 4 13.11 18.64 -8.42
N GLN A 5 14.30 18.03 -8.35
CA GLN A 5 14.56 16.88 -7.47
C GLN A 5 14.73 17.24 -5.98
N ASN A 6 14.83 18.54 -5.64
CA ASN A 6 15.11 18.99 -4.27
C ASN A 6 13.87 19.29 -3.41
N ASN A 7 12.65 19.22 -3.93
CA ASN A 7 11.42 19.53 -3.18
C ASN A 7 10.42 18.36 -3.20
N ILE A 8 10.87 17.14 -2.90
CA ILE A 8 9.94 16.03 -2.66
C ILE A 8 9.28 16.27 -1.30
N ILE A 9 7.97 16.49 -1.30
CA ILE A 9 7.16 16.57 -0.07
C ILE A 9 6.78 15.14 0.31
N VAL A 10 7.44 14.61 1.35
CA VAL A 10 7.10 13.29 1.89
C VAL A 10 5.91 13.44 2.81
N ARG A 11 4.73 13.00 2.34
CA ARG A 11 3.49 13.02 3.14
C ARG A 11 3.57 12.00 4.27
N GLU A 12 3.01 12.33 5.42
CA GLU A 12 2.88 11.38 6.52
C GLU A 12 1.78 10.36 6.21
N SER A 13 2.05 9.10 6.55
CA SER A 13 1.03 8.07 6.54
C SER A 13 0.13 8.30 7.75
N PHE A 14 -1.15 7.96 7.64
CA PHE A 14 -2.12 8.32 8.67
C PHE A 14 -3.15 7.22 8.90
N SER A 15 -3.77 7.26 10.09
CA SER A 15 -4.94 6.46 10.40
C SER A 15 -6.22 7.29 10.32
N MET A 16 -7.30 6.64 9.92
CA MET A 16 -8.64 7.21 9.89
C MET A 16 -9.58 6.31 10.71
N ALA A 17 -10.28 6.86 11.69
CA ALA A 17 -11.24 6.10 12.50
C ALA A 17 -12.39 5.55 11.62
N TYR A 18 -12.72 4.27 11.81
CA TYR A 18 -13.81 3.60 11.09
C TYR A 18 -14.41 2.43 11.89
N MET A 19 -15.72 2.47 12.14
CA MET A 19 -16.50 1.39 12.80
C MET A 19 -15.86 0.85 14.10
N GLY A 20 -15.37 1.74 14.97
CA GLY A 20 -14.71 1.34 16.23
C GLY A 20 -13.29 0.78 16.08
N GLY A 21 -12.74 0.78 14.85
CA GLY A 21 -11.33 0.57 14.56
C GLY A 21 -10.76 1.73 13.74
N GLU A 22 -9.76 1.44 12.92
CA GLU A 22 -9.13 2.43 12.04
C GLU A 22 -8.92 1.88 10.62
N ILE A 23 -8.55 2.72 9.67
CA ILE A 23 -8.03 2.38 8.36
C ILE A 23 -6.66 3.04 8.27
N TRP A 24 -5.64 2.29 7.89
CA TRP A 24 -4.28 2.82 7.74
C TRP A 24 -4.00 3.15 6.27
N PHE A 25 -3.56 4.37 6.01
CA PHE A 25 -3.17 4.79 4.66
C PHE A 25 -1.66 5.01 4.59
N CYS A 26 -0.97 4.14 3.88
CA CYS A 26 0.43 4.30 3.51
C CYS A 26 0.51 5.36 2.39
N GLN A 27 1.04 6.54 2.70
CA GLN A 27 1.21 7.62 1.72
C GLN A 27 2.55 7.45 0.99
N LEU A 28 2.58 6.57 -0.01
CA LEU A 28 3.77 6.29 -0.83
C LEU A 28 3.71 6.98 -2.20
N ASP A 29 2.85 7.99 -2.34
CA ASP A 29 2.60 8.74 -3.57
C ASP A 29 3.56 9.90 -3.76
N ALA A 30 3.69 10.35 -5.01
CA ALA A 30 4.56 11.46 -5.42
C ALA A 30 6.03 11.28 -4.98
N LEU A 31 6.47 10.03 -4.83
CA LEU A 31 7.86 9.68 -4.53
C LEU A 31 8.66 9.37 -5.81
N TYR A 32 8.03 9.41 -6.99
CA TYR A 32 8.65 9.23 -8.30
C TYR A 32 9.56 7.98 -8.33
N ASP A 33 10.84 8.12 -8.62
CA ASP A 33 11.82 7.04 -8.74
C ASP A 33 12.56 6.70 -7.43
N ARG A 34 12.13 7.25 -6.29
CA ARG A 34 12.81 7.11 -4.98
C ARG A 34 12.48 5.78 -4.29
N LYS A 35 12.87 4.67 -4.93
CA LYS A 35 12.65 3.29 -4.44
C LYS A 35 13.00 3.08 -2.97
N GLU A 36 14.21 3.46 -2.56
CA GLU A 36 14.66 3.27 -1.17
C GLU A 36 13.75 3.99 -0.16
N LEU A 37 13.35 5.22 -0.47
CA LEU A 37 12.45 6.01 0.37
C LEU A 37 11.05 5.39 0.46
N VAL A 38 10.53 4.90 -0.67
CA VAL A 38 9.24 4.20 -0.73
C VAL A 38 9.27 2.97 0.19
N MET A 39 10.32 2.15 0.09
CA MET A 39 10.43 0.91 0.86
C MET A 39 10.71 1.17 2.34
N GLU A 40 11.52 2.16 2.69
CA GLU A 40 11.73 2.58 4.08
C GLU A 40 10.41 3.05 4.71
N LYS A 41 9.66 3.88 4.00
CA LYS A 41 8.39 4.40 4.48
C LYS A 41 7.33 3.31 4.61
N PHE A 42 7.25 2.40 3.62
CA PHE A 42 6.38 1.23 3.69
C PHE A 42 6.73 0.33 4.88
N GLN A 43 8.02 0.09 5.14
CA GLN A 43 8.46 -0.71 6.28
C GLN A 43 8.05 -0.06 7.62
N LYS A 44 8.24 1.26 7.77
CA LYS A 44 7.78 2.02 8.95
C LYS A 44 6.26 1.93 9.13
N ASP A 45 5.51 1.98 8.04
CA ASP A 45 4.05 1.80 8.07
C ASP A 45 3.67 0.40 8.56
N MET A 46 4.30 -0.65 8.02
CA MET A 46 4.06 -2.03 8.44
C MET A 46 4.40 -2.24 9.92
N ASP A 47 5.48 -1.64 10.41
CA ASP A 47 5.84 -1.70 11.83
C ASP A 47 4.85 -0.96 12.72
N SER A 48 4.31 0.17 12.25
CA SER A 48 3.31 0.96 12.98
C SER A 48 2.02 0.16 13.23
N ILE A 49 1.63 -0.67 12.26
CA ILE A 49 0.39 -1.45 12.30
C ILE A 49 0.55 -2.88 12.80
N LYS A 50 1.75 -3.37 13.15
CA LYS A 50 1.93 -4.73 13.72
C LYS A 50 1.22 -4.97 15.06
N ARG A 51 0.80 -3.91 15.76
CA ARG A 51 0.25 -3.98 17.13
C ARG A 51 -1.03 -4.85 17.21
N PRO A 52 -1.31 -5.50 18.36
CA PRO A 52 -2.53 -6.29 18.59
C PRO A 52 -3.83 -5.60 18.17
N SER A 53 -3.98 -4.32 18.52
CA SER A 53 -5.17 -3.50 18.30
C SER A 53 -5.23 -2.80 16.94
N ALA A 54 -4.21 -2.96 16.10
CA ALA A 54 -4.12 -2.25 14.82
C ALA A 54 -5.10 -2.80 13.78
N THR A 55 -5.37 -1.99 12.77
CA THR A 55 -6.35 -2.30 11.73
C THR A 55 -5.94 -3.43 10.79
N GLY A 56 -6.96 -4.16 10.30
CA GLY A 56 -6.86 -5.04 9.12
C GLY A 56 -7.24 -4.38 7.80
N LEU A 57 -7.42 -3.05 7.75
CA LEU A 57 -7.84 -2.30 6.56
C LEU A 57 -6.72 -1.34 6.16
N ILE A 58 -6.16 -1.52 4.97
CA ILE A 58 -5.00 -0.76 4.50
C ILE A 58 -5.24 -0.18 3.11
N GLY A 59 -4.95 1.10 2.95
CA GLY A 59 -4.77 1.75 1.65
C GLY A 59 -3.29 2.01 1.37
N ILE A 60 -2.79 1.51 0.24
CA ILE A 60 -1.41 1.72 -0.21
C ILE A 60 -1.46 2.68 -1.40
N ASN A 61 -1.13 3.94 -1.16
CA ASN A 61 -1.16 4.97 -2.21
C ASN A 61 0.19 5.04 -2.93
N LEU A 62 0.24 4.64 -4.19
CA LEU A 62 1.44 4.63 -5.05
C LEU A 62 1.27 5.58 -6.24
N ASN A 63 0.27 6.46 -6.21
CA ASN A 63 0.04 7.40 -7.30
C ASN A 63 1.28 8.27 -7.53
N GLN A 64 1.69 8.47 -8.78
CA GLN A 64 2.92 9.22 -9.12
C GLN A 64 4.22 8.65 -8.50
N THR A 65 4.24 7.35 -8.19
CA THR A 65 5.44 6.63 -7.75
C THR A 65 5.76 5.51 -8.76
N ALA A 66 6.99 5.50 -9.23
CA ALA A 66 7.50 4.47 -10.12
C ALA A 66 7.78 3.22 -9.30
N VAL A 67 6.96 2.20 -9.49
CA VAL A 67 7.09 0.91 -8.81
C VAL A 67 7.66 -0.09 -9.81
N ASP A 68 8.77 -0.73 -9.45
CA ASP A 68 9.33 -1.83 -10.22
C ASP A 68 8.82 -3.19 -9.73
N LYS A 69 9.21 -4.26 -10.44
CA LYS A 69 8.80 -5.63 -10.09
C LYS A 69 9.27 -6.04 -8.69
N GLU A 70 10.48 -5.65 -8.32
CA GLU A 70 11.07 -6.04 -7.03
C GLU A 70 10.33 -5.39 -5.87
N MET A 71 10.06 -4.08 -5.97
CA MET A 71 9.24 -3.36 -4.99
C MET A 71 7.84 -3.97 -4.87
N ALA A 72 7.21 -4.27 -6.00
CA ALA A 72 5.87 -4.85 -6.01
C ALA A 72 5.83 -6.24 -5.34
N THR A 73 6.85 -7.06 -5.59
CA THR A 73 7.00 -8.37 -4.95
C THR A 73 7.24 -8.22 -3.45
N GLU A 74 8.16 -7.37 -3.00
CA GLU A 74 8.43 -7.15 -1.58
C GLU A 74 7.19 -6.61 -0.85
N ILE A 75 6.48 -5.63 -1.43
CA ILE A 75 5.23 -5.12 -0.85
C ILE A 75 4.21 -6.26 -0.71
N ALA A 76 4.03 -7.07 -1.75
CA ALA A 76 3.07 -8.18 -1.72
C ALA A 76 3.45 -9.24 -0.67
N ASP A 77 4.73 -9.62 -0.58
CA ASP A 77 5.22 -10.62 0.37
C ASP A 77 5.01 -10.16 1.82
N ARG A 78 5.30 -8.90 2.13
CA ARG A 78 5.04 -8.32 3.45
C ARG A 78 3.56 -8.35 3.84
N LEU A 79 2.67 -8.13 2.87
CA LEU A 79 1.23 -8.20 3.11
C LEU A 79 0.76 -9.65 3.32
N ILE A 80 1.30 -10.61 2.59
CA ILE A 80 0.99 -12.04 2.76
C ILE A 80 1.38 -12.52 4.17
N GLU A 81 2.52 -12.06 4.69
CA GLU A 81 2.97 -12.39 6.05
C GLU A 81 2.06 -11.80 7.15
N PHE A 82 1.25 -10.79 6.80
CA PHE A 82 0.46 -10.04 7.76
C PHE A 82 -0.92 -10.69 7.97
N GLN A 83 -1.00 -11.59 8.95
CA GLN A 83 -2.20 -12.43 9.17
C GLN A 83 -3.50 -11.68 9.50
N LYS A 84 -3.41 -10.43 9.99
CA LYS A 84 -4.58 -9.65 10.42
C LYS A 84 -5.26 -8.85 9.31
N LEU A 85 -4.69 -8.83 8.12
CA LEU A 85 -5.29 -8.09 7.01
C LEU A 85 -6.67 -8.68 6.68
N ARG A 86 -7.61 -7.79 6.42
CA ARG A 86 -8.95 -8.09 5.94
C ARG A 86 -9.17 -7.49 4.56
N ARG A 87 -8.73 -6.25 4.35
CA ARG A 87 -8.81 -5.55 3.06
C ARG A 87 -7.57 -4.72 2.78
N VAL A 88 -7.06 -4.83 1.56
CA VAL A 88 -5.96 -4.01 1.04
C VAL A 88 -6.37 -3.38 -0.28
N VAL A 89 -6.27 -2.06 -0.40
CA VAL A 89 -6.45 -1.38 -1.69
C VAL A 89 -5.17 -0.71 -2.12
N PHE A 90 -4.81 -0.88 -3.39
CA PHE A 90 -3.68 -0.21 -4.00
C PHE A 90 -4.17 0.93 -4.89
N VAL A 91 -3.60 2.12 -4.71
CA VAL A 91 -3.98 3.33 -5.45
C VAL A 91 -2.88 3.74 -6.42
N GLY A 92 -3.26 4.06 -7.67
CA GLY A 92 -2.36 4.61 -8.68
C GLY A 92 -1.30 3.64 -9.23
N VAL A 93 -1.55 2.33 -9.13
CA VAL A 93 -0.63 1.29 -9.64
C VAL A 93 -0.87 1.07 -11.13
N ASP A 94 0.18 0.88 -11.93
CA ASP A 94 0.04 0.59 -13.36
C ASP A 94 -0.36 -0.87 -13.66
N ARG A 95 -0.78 -1.15 -14.90
CA ARG A 95 -1.23 -2.49 -15.31
C ARG A 95 -0.16 -3.58 -15.15
N LYS A 96 1.12 -3.26 -15.40
CA LYS A 96 2.23 -4.21 -15.31
C LYS A 96 2.44 -4.63 -13.86
N ILE A 97 2.43 -3.67 -12.94
CA ILE A 97 2.61 -3.89 -11.51
C ILE A 97 1.37 -4.56 -10.90
N LYS A 98 0.15 -4.21 -11.32
CA LYS A 98 -1.07 -4.95 -10.95
C LYS A 98 -0.93 -6.45 -11.24
N LYS A 99 -0.33 -6.81 -12.39
CA LYS A 99 -0.09 -8.21 -12.76
C LYS A 99 0.92 -8.89 -11.82
N VAL A 100 2.03 -8.23 -11.51
CA VAL A 100 3.05 -8.76 -10.58
C VAL A 100 2.47 -9.04 -9.21
N ILE A 101 1.72 -8.10 -8.63
CA ILE A 101 1.11 -8.27 -7.29
C ILE A 101 0.11 -9.43 -7.29
N LYS A 102 -0.74 -9.52 -8.33
CA LYS A 102 -1.69 -10.63 -8.46
C LYS A 102 -1.00 -11.98 -8.59
N GLU A 103 0.06 -12.06 -9.39
CA GLU A 103 0.86 -13.27 -9.52
C GLU A 103 1.48 -13.65 -8.17
N GLN A 104 2.00 -12.69 -7.41
CA GLN A 104 2.57 -12.97 -6.10
C GLN A 104 1.52 -13.53 -5.12
N PHE A 105 0.33 -12.93 -5.06
CA PHE A 105 -0.76 -13.41 -4.21
C PHE A 105 -1.31 -14.79 -4.61
N ASN A 106 -1.18 -15.19 -5.87
CA ASN A 106 -1.62 -16.50 -6.34
C ASN A 106 -0.55 -17.58 -6.17
N HIS A 107 0.73 -17.22 -6.25
CA HIS A 107 1.86 -18.17 -6.16
C HIS A 107 2.40 -18.34 -4.75
N SER A 108 2.08 -17.44 -3.81
CA SER A 108 2.41 -17.69 -2.41
C SER A 108 1.67 -18.95 -1.98
N GLY A 109 2.39 -20.06 -1.75
CA GLY A 109 1.79 -21.34 -1.32
C GLY A 109 0.96 -21.25 -0.02
N LYS A 110 1.01 -20.09 0.65
CA LYS A 110 0.05 -19.61 1.64
C LYS A 110 -0.93 -18.68 0.92
N GLY A 111 -2.17 -19.12 0.70
CA GLY A 111 -3.20 -18.25 0.13
C GLY A 111 -3.40 -16.99 0.96
N ILE A 112 -3.79 -15.88 0.32
CA ILE A 112 -4.07 -14.62 1.03
C ILE A 112 -5.32 -14.74 1.91
N SER A 113 -5.28 -14.17 3.11
CA SER A 113 -6.41 -14.14 4.06
C SER A 113 -7.29 -12.88 3.93
N PHE A 114 -6.94 -11.99 3.01
CA PHE A 114 -7.57 -10.68 2.83
C PHE A 114 -8.12 -10.49 1.43
N ALA A 115 -9.16 -9.68 1.31
CA ALA A 115 -9.61 -9.18 0.00
C ALA A 115 -8.68 -8.06 -0.46
N PHE A 116 -8.46 -7.93 -1.77
CA PHE A 116 -7.67 -6.84 -2.32
C PHE A 116 -8.30 -6.23 -3.57
N ASN A 117 -7.97 -4.95 -3.84
CA ASN A 117 -8.43 -4.26 -5.03
C ASN A 117 -7.39 -3.22 -5.52
N PHE A 118 -7.52 -2.80 -6.78
CA PHE A 118 -6.72 -1.73 -7.39
C PHE A 118 -7.64 -0.64 -7.89
N ILE A 119 -7.52 0.56 -7.34
CA ILE A 119 -8.41 1.69 -7.63
C ILE A 119 -7.57 2.93 -7.87
N ASP A 120 -7.74 3.59 -9.02
CA ASP A 120 -6.86 4.73 -9.37
C ASP A 120 -7.27 6.03 -8.67
N ASP A 121 -8.46 6.08 -8.06
CA ASP A 121 -9.02 7.22 -7.33
C ASP A 121 -8.99 6.97 -5.80
N PHE A 122 -8.38 7.89 -5.06
CA PHE A 122 -8.17 7.74 -3.62
C PHE A 122 -9.49 7.72 -2.83
N GLU A 123 -10.48 8.53 -3.20
CA GLU A 123 -11.78 8.57 -2.52
C GLU A 123 -12.56 7.28 -2.76
N LYS A 124 -12.57 6.75 -3.99
CA LYS A 124 -13.16 5.44 -4.29
C LYS A 124 -12.45 4.32 -3.55
N ALA A 125 -11.13 4.39 -3.41
CA ALA A 125 -10.35 3.42 -2.64
C ALA A 125 -10.76 3.40 -1.16
N LYS A 126 -10.93 4.59 -0.57
CA LYS A 126 -11.48 4.75 0.78
C LYS A 126 -12.88 4.16 0.91
N MET A 127 -13.78 4.44 -0.03
CA MET A 127 -15.14 3.90 -0.03
C MET A 127 -15.16 2.36 -0.05
N TRP A 128 -14.30 1.76 -0.88
CA TRP A 128 -14.16 0.31 -0.94
C TRP A 128 -13.64 -0.31 0.37
N LEU A 129 -12.68 0.35 1.03
CA LEU A 129 -12.20 -0.09 2.35
C LEU A 129 -13.31 -0.07 3.41
N CYS A 130 -14.21 0.92 3.33
CA CYS A 130 -15.40 0.98 4.18
C CYS A 130 -16.45 -0.10 3.83
N GLY A 131 -16.38 -0.73 2.66
CA GLY A 131 -17.34 -1.77 2.23
C GLY A 131 -18.51 -1.27 1.42
N ASN A 132 -18.34 -0.11 0.78
CA ASN A 132 -19.21 0.38 -0.28
C ASN A 132 -18.69 -0.01 -1.67
#